data_AF-A0A0R0KBY8-F1
#
_entry.id   AF-A0A0R0KBY8-F1
#
_cell.length_a   1.000
_cell.length_b   1.000
_cell.length_c   1.000
_cell.angle_alpha   90.00
_cell.angle_beta   90.00
_cell.angle_gamma   90.00
#
_symmetry.space_group_name_H-M   'P 1'
#
loop_
_entity.id
_entity.type
_entity.pdbx_description
1 polymer ?
#
loop_
_entity_poly.entity_id
_entity_poly.type
_entity_poly.pdbx_seq_one_letter_code
_entity_poly.pdbx_strand_id
1 'polypeptide(L)'
;MRQKFEEVNVAAQTNLAPVQDYVNFTLQKAYFMCAYECFDRSKRQEEISSCVENCSIPLSNVQHTFDHEMAQFQERLNRSLMVCQDKYEAARLQKKNDAMNDFVSCADQSIQENIKTLPHLANKLKASFGIRDNGSS
;
A
#
# COMPACT_ATOMS: atom_id res chain seq x y z
N MET A 1 -11.92 18.52 -2.07
CA MET A 1 -11.02 17.73 -1.20
C MET A 1 -11.51 16.32 -0.92
N ARG A 2 -12.68 16.08 -0.30
CA ARG A 2 -13.15 14.70 -0.03
C ARG A 2 -13.18 13.79 -1.27
N GLN A 3 -13.72 14.27 -2.39
CA GLN A 3 -13.71 13.54 -3.67
C GLN A 3 -12.30 13.23 -4.18
N LYS A 4 -11.33 14.10 -3.90
CA LYS A 4 -9.93 13.94 -4.33
C LYS A 4 -9.19 12.88 -3.52
N PHE A 5 -9.51 12.75 -2.22
CA PHE A 5 -9.03 11.62 -1.43
C PHE A 5 -9.63 10.30 -1.90
N GLU A 6 -10.90 10.31 -2.34
CA GLU A 6 -11.52 9.12 -2.94
C GLU A 6 -10.83 8.71 -4.24
N GLU A 7 -10.44 9.67 -5.10
CA GLU A 7 -9.65 9.40 -6.31
C GLU A 7 -8.34 8.66 -6.00
N VAL A 8 -7.61 9.08 -4.96
CA VAL A 8 -6.39 8.39 -4.50
C VAL A 8 -6.71 6.98 -4.03
N ASN A 9 -7.77 6.80 -3.24
CA ASN A 9 -8.15 5.51 -2.71
C ASN A 9 -8.51 4.50 -3.82
N VAL A 10 -9.33 4.93 -4.79
CA VAL A 10 -9.71 4.12 -5.96
C VAL A 10 -8.48 3.79 -6.80
N ALA A 11 -7.59 4.76 -7.04
CA ALA A 11 -6.36 4.53 -7.79
C ALA A 11 -5.44 3.53 -7.07
N ALA A 12 -5.30 3.64 -5.74
CA ALA A 12 -4.50 2.73 -4.94
C ALA A 12 -5.08 1.31 -5.00
N GLN A 13 -6.39 1.15 -4.79
CA GLN A 13 -7.07 -0.14 -4.90
C GLN A 13 -6.86 -0.77 -6.28
N THR A 14 -7.02 0.01 -7.35
CA THR A 14 -6.88 -0.48 -8.72
C THR A 14 -5.45 -0.97 -9.01
N ASN A 15 -4.44 -0.19 -8.62
CA ASN A 15 -3.04 -0.55 -8.89
C ASN A 15 -2.54 -1.70 -8.00
N LEU A 16 -3.05 -1.78 -6.76
CA LEU A 16 -2.62 -2.78 -5.78
C LEU A 16 -3.47 -4.05 -5.80
N ALA A 17 -4.56 -4.09 -6.57
CA ALA A 17 -5.43 -5.27 -6.68
C ALA A 17 -4.66 -6.56 -7.02
N PRO A 18 -3.69 -6.60 -7.95
CA PRO A 18 -2.92 -7.82 -8.22
C PRO A 18 -2.06 -8.28 -7.03
N VAL A 19 -1.56 -7.33 -6.22
CA VAL A 19 -0.79 -7.63 -5.02
C VAL A 19 -1.71 -8.23 -3.94
N GLN A 20 -2.90 -7.64 -3.76
CA GLN A 20 -3.91 -8.15 -2.82
C GLN A 20 -4.43 -9.53 -3.22
N ASP A 21 -4.66 -9.75 -4.51
CA ASP A 21 -5.06 -11.04 -5.07
C ASP A 21 -4.03 -12.14 -4.76
N TYR A 22 -2.74 -11.84 -4.99
CA TYR A 22 -1.66 -12.77 -4.65
C TYR A 22 -1.62 -13.10 -3.17
N VAL A 23 -1.75 -12.10 -2.29
CA VAL A 23 -1.81 -12.33 -0.84
C VAL A 23 -3.00 -13.22 -0.47
N ASN A 24 -4.19 -12.90 -0.98
CA ASN A 24 -5.44 -13.57 -0.60
C ASN A 24 -5.56 -14.99 -1.19
N PHE A 25 -5.12 -15.23 -2.41
CA PHE A 25 -5.34 -16.51 -3.10
C PHE A 25 -4.10 -17.38 -3.25
N THR A 26 -2.90 -16.80 -3.16
CA THR A 26 -1.65 -17.58 -3.18
C THR A 26 -1.11 -17.79 -1.78
N LEU A 27 -0.82 -16.70 -1.05
CA LEU A 27 -0.13 -16.82 0.24
C LEU A 27 -1.04 -17.32 1.36
N GLN A 28 -2.27 -16.83 1.49
CA GLN A 28 -3.22 -17.36 2.48
C GLN A 28 -3.54 -18.83 2.21
N LYS A 29 -3.71 -19.23 0.95
CA LYS A 29 -3.92 -20.64 0.58
C LYS A 29 -2.73 -21.51 1.02
N ALA A 30 -1.50 -21.07 0.71
CA ALA A 30 -0.28 -21.78 1.10
C ALA A 30 -0.15 -21.89 2.63
N TYR A 31 -0.48 -20.81 3.37
CA TYR A 31 -0.53 -20.82 4.82
C TYR A 31 -1.50 -21.90 5.35
N PHE A 32 -2.75 -21.92 4.86
CA PHE A 32 -3.73 -22.91 5.33
C PHE A 32 -3.34 -24.35 4.99
N MET A 33 -2.76 -24.59 3.81
CA MET A 33 -2.25 -25.92 3.43
C MET A 33 -1.10 -26.35 4.34
N CYS A 34 -0.13 -25.47 4.60
CA CYS A 34 0.98 -25.75 5.51
C CYS A 34 0.48 -26.01 6.93
N ALA A 35 -0.42 -25.16 7.44
CA ALA A 35 -0.99 -25.32 8.78
C ALA A 35 -1.78 -26.63 8.92
N TYR A 36 -2.50 -27.04 7.88
CA TYR A 36 -3.20 -28.33 7.86
C TYR A 36 -2.21 -29.51 8.05
N GLU A 37 -1.07 -29.50 7.36
CA GLU A 37 -0.04 -30.54 7.48
C GLU A 37 0.66 -30.56 8.86
N CYS A 38 0.55 -29.48 9.65
CA CYS A 38 1.13 -29.45 10.99
C CYS A 38 0.40 -30.35 12.00
N PHE A 39 -0.89 -30.64 11.81
CA PHE A 39 -1.72 -31.38 12.76
C PHE A 39 -1.54 -32.91 12.64
N ASP A 40 -0.47 -33.41 13.26
CA ASP A 40 -0.14 -34.83 13.33
C ASP A 40 -0.22 -35.35 14.78
N ARG A 41 -0.86 -36.51 14.97
CA ARG A 41 -0.98 -37.19 16.27
C ARG A 41 0.37 -37.65 16.84
N SER A 42 1.40 -37.77 16.00
CA SER A 42 2.75 -38.13 16.43
C SER A 42 3.51 -36.96 17.09
N LYS A 43 3.06 -35.71 16.88
CA LYS A 43 3.71 -34.49 17.37
C LYS A 43 3.13 -34.03 18.71
N ARG A 44 3.96 -33.40 19.54
CA ARG A 44 3.52 -32.69 20.74
C ARG A 44 2.86 -31.37 20.37
N GLN A 45 2.04 -30.83 21.26
CA GLN A 45 1.34 -29.56 21.04
C GLN A 45 2.28 -28.40 20.71
N GLU A 46 3.43 -28.30 21.38
CA GLU A 46 4.44 -27.26 21.13
C GLU A 46 5.04 -27.34 19.72
N GLU A 47 5.26 -28.56 19.22
CA GLU A 47 5.76 -28.80 17.86
C GLU A 47 4.72 -28.42 16.82
N ILE A 48 3.44 -28.69 17.09
CA ILE A 48 2.32 -28.26 16.23
C ILE A 48 2.24 -26.73 16.21
N SER A 49 2.28 -26.07 17.37
CA SER A 49 2.23 -24.60 17.46
C SER A 49 3.39 -23.95 16.71
N SER A 50 4.63 -24.41 16.93
CA SER A 50 5.81 -23.88 16.23
C SER A 50 5.73 -24.11 14.71
N CYS A 51 5.21 -25.25 14.27
CA CYS A 51 4.97 -25.52 12.85
C CYS A 51 3.99 -24.51 12.23
N VAL A 52 2.85 -24.26 12.88
CA VAL A 52 1.83 -23.31 12.38
C VAL A 52 2.37 -21.87 12.39
N GLU A 53 3.13 -21.49 13.43
CA GLU A 53 3.82 -20.19 13.46
C GLU A 53 4.76 -20.02 12.27
N ASN A 54 5.55 -21.05 11.95
CA ASN A 54 6.46 -21.03 10.80
C ASN A 54 5.70 -20.90 9.47
N CYS A 55 4.53 -21.55 9.33
CA CYS A 55 3.67 -21.40 8.16
C CYS A 55 3.19 -19.94 7.97
N SER A 56 3.06 -19.17 9.05
CA SER A 56 2.57 -17.78 9.00
C SER A 56 3.65 -16.77 8.58
N ILE A 57 4.94 -17.11 8.72
CA ILE A 57 6.07 -16.20 8.47
C ILE A 57 6.01 -15.55 7.08
N PRO A 58 5.80 -16.29 5.96
CA PRO A 58 5.73 -15.67 4.64
C PRO A 58 4.60 -14.64 4.52
N LEU A 59 3.43 -14.93 5.09
CA LEU A 59 2.28 -14.04 5.07
C LEU A 59 2.53 -12.78 5.92
N SER A 60 3.14 -12.95 7.09
CA SER A 60 3.52 -11.84 7.97
C SER A 60 4.53 -10.90 7.29
N ASN A 61 5.56 -11.46 6.65
CA ASN A 61 6.59 -10.68 5.97
C ASN A 61 6.04 -9.80 4.84
N VAL A 62 5.12 -10.33 4.03
CA VAL A 62 4.49 -9.54 2.96
C VAL A 62 3.56 -8.47 3.53
N GLN A 63 2.82 -8.78 4.59
CA GLN A 63 1.93 -7.81 5.26
C GLN A 63 2.74 -6.63 5.81
N HIS A 64 3.84 -6.91 6.53
CA HIS A 64 4.74 -5.88 7.04
C HIS A 64 5.33 -5.00 5.93
N THR A 65 5.75 -5.61 4.83
CA THR A 65 6.29 -4.88 3.68
C THR A 65 5.23 -4.01 3.02
N PHE A 66 4.02 -4.54 2.84
CA PHE A 66 2.89 -3.80 2.28
C PHE A 66 2.55 -2.58 3.14
N ASP A 67 2.41 -2.76 4.45
CA ASP A 67 2.08 -1.69 5.38
C ASP A 67 3.17 -0.62 5.42
N HIS A 68 4.45 -1.02 5.40
CA HIS A 68 5.57 -0.10 5.33
C HIS A 68 5.53 0.79 4.08
N GLU A 69 5.37 0.19 2.90
CA GLU A 69 5.36 0.92 1.65
C GLU A 69 4.13 1.84 1.52
N MET A 70 2.97 1.40 2.04
CA MET A 70 1.76 2.22 2.10
C MET A 70 1.90 3.39 3.07
N ALA A 71 2.53 3.19 4.23
CA ALA A 71 2.82 4.27 5.17
C ALA A 71 3.73 5.33 4.51
N GLN A 72 4.78 4.90 3.79
CA GLN A 72 5.64 5.83 3.06
C GLN A 72 4.88 6.59 1.95
N PHE A 73 3.96 5.92 1.25
CA PHE A 73 3.12 6.58 0.25
C PHE A 73 2.23 7.66 0.90
N GLN A 74 1.56 7.32 2.01
CA GLN A 74 0.73 8.26 2.76
C GLN A 74 1.53 9.45 3.31
N GLU A 75 2.73 9.21 3.83
CA GLU A 75 3.62 10.26 4.32
C GLU A 75 3.99 11.24 3.20
N ARG A 76 4.38 10.73 2.02
CA ARG A 76 4.71 11.58 0.85
C ARG A 76 3.52 12.43 0.41
N LEU A 77 2.32 11.83 0.35
CA LEU A 77 1.10 12.54 0.02
C LEU A 77 0.81 13.65 1.04
N ASN A 78 0.82 13.32 2.34
CA ASN A 78 0.55 14.29 3.41
C ASN A 78 1.55 15.44 3.39
N ARG A 79 2.84 15.15 3.18
CA ARG A 79 3.88 16.16 3.05
C ARG A 79 3.66 17.09 1.86
N SER A 80 3.25 16.55 0.70
CA SER A 80 2.94 17.37 -0.47
C SER A 80 1.75 18.32 -0.23
N LEU A 81 0.73 17.86 0.51
CA LEU A 81 -0.40 18.70 0.88
C LEU A 81 -0.04 19.79 1.89
N MET A 82 0.86 19.50 2.84
CA MET A 82 1.40 20.52 3.76
C MET A 82 2.12 21.65 3.01
N VAL A 83 2.91 21.31 1.97
CA VAL A 83 3.56 22.33 1.11
C VAL A 83 2.53 23.23 0.43
N CYS A 84 1.39 22.68 -0.02
CA CYS A 84 0.31 23.49 -0.57
C CYS A 84 -0.32 24.41 0.48
N GLN A 85 -0.50 23.92 1.71
CA GLN A 85 -1.01 24.72 2.80
C GLN A 85 -0.07 25.89 3.17
N ASP A 86 1.24 25.66 3.22
CA ASP A 86 2.23 26.72 3.48
C ASP A 86 2.20 27.80 2.40
N LYS A 87 2.08 27.41 1.12
CA LYS A 87 1.93 28.35 0.00
C LYS A 87 0.65 29.17 0.11
N TYR A 88 -0.46 28.55 0.51
CA TYR A 88 -1.72 29.22 0.75
C TYR A 88 -1.61 30.28 1.85
N GLU A 89 -1.02 29.92 2.99
CA GLU A 89 -0.84 30.83 4.12
C GLU A 89 0.04 32.04 3.74
N ALA A 90 1.12 31.81 3.01
CA ALA A 90 1.97 32.89 2.50
C ALA A 90 1.22 33.82 1.52
N ALA A 91 0.42 33.27 0.61
CA ALA A 91 -0.39 34.06 -0.33
C ALA A 91 -1.48 34.88 0.39
N ARG A 92 -2.09 34.31 1.44
CA ARG A 92 -3.08 34.97 2.29
C ARG A 92 -2.49 36.15 3.04
N LEU A 93 -1.29 36.01 3.62
CA LEU A 93 -0.57 37.10 4.28
C LEU A 93 -0.25 38.25 3.30
N GLN A 94 0.00 37.93 2.03
CA GLN A 94 0.23 38.90 0.95
C GLN A 94 -1.07 39.51 0.38
N LYS A 95 -2.25 39.16 0.92
CA LYS A 95 -3.57 39.61 0.43
C LYS A 95 -3.80 39.34 -1.06
N LYS A 96 -3.29 38.22 -1.58
CA LYS A 96 -3.59 37.78 -2.95
C LYS A 96 -5.04 37.32 -3.07
N ASN A 97 -5.76 37.85 -4.07
CA ASN A 97 -7.20 37.58 -4.26
C ASN A 97 -7.53 36.12 -4.64
N ASP A 98 -6.57 35.37 -5.20
CA ASP A 98 -6.78 34.00 -5.72
C ASP A 98 -6.15 32.88 -4.88
N ALA A 99 -5.69 33.18 -3.66
CA ALA A 99 -4.96 32.22 -2.81
C ALA A 99 -5.70 30.88 -2.63
N MET A 100 -7.03 30.90 -2.50
CA MET A 100 -7.84 29.68 -2.35
C MET A 100 -7.86 28.82 -3.63
N ASN A 101 -7.97 29.44 -4.80
CA ASN A 101 -7.96 28.72 -6.08
C ASN A 101 -6.57 28.11 -6.34
N ASP A 102 -5.51 28.84 -6.00
CA ASP A 102 -4.13 28.34 -6.05
C ASP A 102 -3.92 27.15 -5.12
N PHE A 103 -4.50 27.18 -3.91
CA PHE A 103 -4.45 26.06 -2.97
C PHE A 103 -5.10 24.80 -3.53
N VAL A 104 -6.33 24.93 -4.05
CA VAL A 104 -7.06 23.80 -4.64
C VAL A 104 -6.29 23.22 -5.81
N SER A 105 -5.73 24.06 -6.68
CA SER A 105 -4.94 23.64 -7.83
C SER A 105 -3.64 22.92 -7.41
N CYS A 106 -2.95 23.45 -6.39
CA CYS A 106 -1.75 22.80 -5.83
C CYS A 106 -2.08 21.43 -5.23
N ALA A 107 -3.17 21.33 -4.47
CA ALA A 107 -3.58 20.07 -3.85
C ALA A 107 -3.97 19.04 -4.91
N ASP A 108 -4.70 19.44 -5.96
CA ASP A 108 -5.05 18.56 -7.08
C ASP A 108 -3.81 18.05 -7.80
N GLN A 109 -2.87 18.94 -8.15
CA GLN A 109 -1.61 18.55 -8.77
C GLN A 109 -0.82 17.57 -7.88
N SER A 110 -0.70 17.85 -6.59
CA SER A 110 0.00 16.99 -5.63
C SER A 110 -0.62 15.59 -5.56
N ILE A 111 -1.95 15.51 -5.58
CA ILE A 111 -2.69 14.24 -5.59
C ILE A 111 -2.42 13.47 -6.89
N GLN A 112 -2.52 14.14 -8.05
CA GLN A 112 -2.27 13.50 -9.34
C GLN A 112 -0.82 13.01 -9.49
N GLU A 113 0.15 13.76 -8.98
CA GLU A 113 1.55 13.36 -8.95
C GLU A 113 1.76 12.11 -8.09
N ASN A 114 1.14 12.04 -6.91
CA ASN A 114 1.21 10.84 -6.07
C ASN A 114 0.52 9.65 -6.74
N ILE A 115 -0.66 9.83 -7.37
CA ILE A 115 -1.35 8.76 -8.10
C ILE A 115 -0.44 8.15 -9.18
N LYS A 116 0.33 8.96 -9.90
CA LYS A 116 1.28 8.48 -10.91
C LYS A 116 2.41 7.60 -10.35
N THR A 117 2.65 7.63 -9.04
CA THR A 117 3.65 6.76 -8.38
C THR A 117 3.10 5.39 -7.99
N LEU A 118 1.77 5.21 -7.96
CA LEU A 118 1.14 3.95 -7.56
C LEU A 118 1.54 2.74 -8.42
N PRO A 119 1.69 2.84 -9.75
CA PRO A 119 2.20 1.73 -10.55
C PRO A 119 3.61 1.30 -10.15
N HIS A 120 4.48 2.25 -9.81
CA HIS A 120 5.84 1.95 -9.34
C HIS A 120 5.82 1.26 -7.97
N LEU A 121 4.96 1.72 -7.06
CA LEU A 121 4.73 1.07 -5.77
C LEU A 121 4.23 -0.37 -5.96
N ALA A 122 3.24 -0.59 -6.83
CA ALA A 122 2.73 -1.92 -7.12
C ALA A 122 3.84 -2.85 -7.67
N ASN A 123 4.67 -2.35 -8.59
CA ASN A 123 5.79 -3.12 -9.14
C ASN A 123 6.85 -3.44 -8.08
N LYS A 124 7.14 -2.50 -7.17
CA LYS A 124 8.04 -2.72 -6.04
C LYS A 124 7.52 -3.85 -5.14
N LEU A 125 6.24 -3.80 -4.77
CA LEU A 125 5.60 -4.84 -3.96
C LEU A 125 5.59 -6.20 -4.67
N LYS A 126 5.23 -6.23 -5.95
CA LYS A 126 5.29 -7.45 -6.77
C LYS A 126 6.70 -8.07 -6.77
N ALA A 127 7.73 -7.25 -6.98
CA ALA A 127 9.11 -7.71 -6.97
C ALA A 127 9.52 -8.25 -5.58
N SER A 128 9.18 -7.53 -4.50
CA SER A 128 9.43 -7.99 -3.13
C SER A 128 8.72 -9.30 -2.80
N PHE A 129 7.54 -9.55 -3.38
CA PHE A 129 6.73 -10.74 -3.11
C PHE A 129 7.00 -11.90 -4.08
N GLY A 130 7.87 -11.70 -5.07
CA GLY A 130 8.19 -12.69 -6.10
C GLY A 130 7.05 -12.94 -7.10
N ILE A 131 6.12 -12.00 -7.25
CA ILE A 131 5.03 -12.07 -8.23
C ILE A 131 5.64 -11.92 -9.62
N ARG A 132 5.51 -12.94 -10.46
CA ARG A 132 5.93 -12.90 -11.87
C ARG A 132 4.80 -12.30 -12.70
N ASP A 133 5.10 -11.32 -13.54
CA ASP A 133 4.15 -10.86 -14.55
C ASP A 133 4.00 -11.97 -15.61
N ASN A 134 2.78 -12.45 -15.84
CA ASN A 134 2.46 -13.42 -16.90
C ASN A 134 2.55 -12.78 -18.31
N GLY A 135 3.65 -12.10 -18.63
CA GLY A 135 3.77 -11.25 -19.83
C GLY A 135 5.17 -11.16 -20.46
N SER A 136 6.13 -11.98 -20.03
CA SER A 136 7.46 -12.02 -20.66
C SER A 136 7.83 -13.48 -20.93
N SER A 137 7.36 -14.00 -22.06
CA SER A 137 8.01 -15.12 -22.74
C SER A 137 9.27 -14.64 -23.46
#